data_AF-A0A2P5FXF6-F1
#
_entry.id   AF-A0A2P5FXF6-F1
#
_cell.length_a   1.000
_cell.length_b   1.000
_cell.length_c   1.000
_cell.angle_alpha   90.00
_cell.angle_beta   90.00
_cell.angle_gamma   90.00
#
_symmetry.space_group_name_H-M   'P 1'
#
loop_
_entity.id
_entity.type
_entity.pdbx_description
1 polymer ?
#
loop_
_entity_poly.entity_id
_entity_poly.type
_entity_poly.pdbx_seq_one_letter_code
_entity_poly.pdbx_strand_id
1 'polypeptide(L)'
;MAHAAAIPSFRIVSMGSRPRQAAKTKQSQSRVGFGGDRKEPLWQCVEGCGACCKLNKGPSFATPEEIFDDPSDIQLYRSMIGPDGWCIHYEKDTRKCSIYSERPYFCRVEPDVFQTLYGVPKKKFNKKACSSCRDTIKAIYGSDSKELDNFNRSITG
;
A
#
# COMPACT_ATOMS: atom_id res chain seq x y z
N MET A 1 -81.58 -3.68 -1.11
CA MET A 1 -82.29 -2.76 -2.02
C MET A 1 -81.27 -1.89 -2.69
N ALA A 2 -81.34 -1.81 -4.02
CA ALA A 2 -80.36 -1.21 -4.92
C ALA A 2 -80.42 0.32 -4.93
N HIS A 3 -79.29 1.00 -5.14
CA HIS A 3 -79.17 2.27 -5.88
C HIS A 3 -77.70 2.35 -6.37
N ALA A 4 -77.38 2.06 -7.63
CA ALA A 4 -77.58 2.82 -8.87
C ALA A 4 -76.65 4.06 -9.00
N ALA A 5 -75.59 3.84 -9.79
CA ALA A 5 -74.80 4.70 -10.69
C ALA A 5 -74.93 6.24 -10.69
N ALA A 6 -73.78 6.92 -10.88
CA ALA A 6 -73.53 7.77 -12.06
C ALA A 6 -72.05 8.24 -12.14
N ILE A 7 -71.46 8.12 -13.34
CA ILE A 7 -70.24 8.81 -13.81
C ILE A 7 -70.69 9.83 -14.86
N PRO A 8 -70.18 11.07 -14.83
CA PRO A 8 -69.45 11.65 -15.98
C PRO A 8 -68.38 12.67 -15.51
N SER A 9 -67.46 13.24 -16.29
CA SER A 9 -66.81 12.99 -17.58
C SER A 9 -65.67 14.03 -17.65
N PHE A 10 -64.52 13.60 -18.15
CA PHE A 10 -63.41 14.32 -18.78
C PHE A 10 -63.28 15.85 -18.69
N ARG A 11 -62.05 16.33 -18.40
CA ARG A 11 -61.34 17.32 -19.25
C ARG A 11 -59.83 17.08 -19.29
N ILE A 12 -59.30 17.12 -20.51
CA ILE A 12 -57.89 17.10 -20.91
C ILE A 12 -57.41 18.55 -20.98
N VAL A 13 -56.19 18.85 -20.52
CA VAL A 13 -55.40 19.99 -21.01
C VAL A 13 -53.91 19.64 -21.05
N SER A 14 -53.26 20.20 -22.07
CA SER A 14 -52.00 19.78 -22.69
C SER A 14 -50.75 20.48 -22.13
N MET A 15 -49.62 19.99 -22.62
CA MET A 15 -48.20 20.29 -22.41
C MET A 15 -47.81 21.77 -22.17
N GLY A 16 -46.87 21.95 -21.23
CA GLY A 16 -46.06 23.17 -21.08
C GLY A 16 -44.59 22.80 -20.87
N SER A 17 -43.71 23.34 -21.72
CA SER A 17 -42.26 23.09 -21.74
C SER A 17 -41.46 24.22 -21.07
N ARG A 18 -40.26 23.87 -20.55
CA ARG A 18 -39.05 24.71 -20.26
C ARG A 18 -39.03 25.53 -18.95
N PRO A 19 -37.85 25.99 -18.45
CA PRO A 19 -36.45 25.55 -18.65
C PRO A 19 -35.67 25.29 -17.33
N ARG A 20 -34.49 24.66 -17.44
CA ARG A 20 -33.46 24.54 -16.39
C ARG A 20 -32.93 25.93 -15.99
N GLN A 21 -32.81 26.19 -14.69
CA GLN A 21 -31.95 27.23 -14.15
C GLN A 21 -30.84 26.61 -13.31
N ALA A 22 -29.61 26.90 -13.72
CA ALA A 22 -28.38 26.52 -13.04
C ALA A 22 -28.16 27.45 -11.84
N ALA A 23 -28.16 26.89 -10.62
CA ALA A 23 -27.71 27.57 -9.43
C ALA A 23 -26.21 27.31 -9.22
N LYS A 24 -25.40 28.35 -9.42
CA LYS A 24 -23.96 28.35 -9.11
C LYS A 24 -23.79 28.47 -7.59
N THR A 25 -23.38 27.39 -6.93
CA THR A 25 -22.87 27.45 -5.55
C THR A 25 -21.41 27.89 -5.58
N LYS A 26 -21.14 29.14 -5.22
CA LYS A 26 -19.78 29.65 -4.97
C LYS A 26 -19.25 28.99 -3.70
N GLN A 27 -18.36 28.02 -3.88
CA GLN A 27 -17.63 27.40 -2.77
C GLN A 27 -16.45 28.31 -2.41
N SER A 28 -16.64 29.17 -1.40
CA SER A 28 -15.53 29.80 -0.70
C SER A 28 -14.93 28.76 0.24
N GLN A 29 -13.71 28.30 -0.02
CA GLN A 29 -12.92 27.65 1.01
C GLN A 29 -11.61 28.41 1.20
N SER A 30 -11.56 28.97 2.40
CA SER A 30 -10.47 29.64 3.09
C SER A 30 -9.10 28.99 2.89
N ARG A 31 -8.14 29.81 2.44
CA ARG A 31 -6.70 29.58 2.64
C ARG A 31 -6.37 29.80 4.12
N VAL A 32 -6.00 28.74 4.85
CA VAL A 32 -5.02 28.77 5.95
C VAL A 32 -4.39 27.37 6.09
N GLY A 33 -3.07 27.28 6.09
CA GLY A 33 -2.35 26.10 6.56
C GLY A 33 -0.96 25.94 5.96
N PHE A 34 0.06 26.29 6.75
CA PHE A 34 1.51 26.16 6.49
C PHE A 34 1.90 24.85 5.77
N GLY A 35 1.98 24.91 4.44
CA GLY A 35 2.53 23.84 3.61
C GLY A 35 4.02 24.08 3.43
N GLY A 36 4.84 23.69 4.41
CA GLY A 36 6.22 23.38 4.07
C GLY A 36 6.18 22.25 3.05
N ASP A 37 6.85 22.43 1.90
CA ASP A 37 7.07 21.39 0.90
C ASP A 37 7.73 20.17 1.55
N ARG A 38 6.93 19.30 2.19
CA ARG A 38 7.39 17.98 2.61
C ARG A 38 7.54 17.18 1.33
N LYS A 39 8.74 17.22 0.76
CA LYS A 39 9.15 16.31 -0.32
C LYS A 39 8.76 14.89 0.08
N GLU A 40 8.11 14.19 -0.85
CA GLU A 40 7.78 12.78 -0.66
C GLU A 40 9.09 12.00 -0.51
N PRO A 41 9.25 11.16 0.54
CA PRO A 41 10.49 10.43 0.76
C PRO A 41 10.77 9.52 -0.42
N LEU A 42 12.00 9.54 -0.94
CA LEU A 42 12.43 8.61 -1.98
C LEU A 42 12.95 7.34 -1.31
N TRP A 43 12.35 6.21 -1.63
CA TRP A 43 12.75 4.94 -1.07
C TRP A 43 14.13 4.54 -1.61
N GLN A 44 14.98 4.07 -0.71
CA GLN A 44 16.22 3.38 -1.05
C GLN A 44 16.53 2.30 -0.03
N CYS A 45 17.23 1.24 -0.46
CA CYS A 45 17.78 0.24 0.44
C CYS A 45 18.93 0.86 1.24
N VAL A 46 19.03 0.55 2.54
CA VAL A 46 20.16 0.98 3.37
C VAL A 46 21.03 -0.21 3.75
N GLU A 47 22.34 -0.04 3.59
CA GLU A 47 23.31 -1.04 4.02
C GLU A 47 23.27 -1.21 5.54
N GLY A 48 23.53 -2.43 6.02
CA GLY A 48 23.57 -2.74 7.45
C GLY A 48 22.21 -2.87 8.14
N CYS A 49 21.09 -2.79 7.42
CA CYS A 49 19.75 -3.02 8.00
C CYS A 49 19.37 -4.50 8.02
N GLY A 50 19.13 -5.13 6.87
CA GLY A 50 18.79 -6.55 6.78
C GLY A 50 17.41 -6.95 7.33
N ALA A 51 16.58 -6.04 7.85
CA ALA A 51 15.28 -6.39 8.47
C ALA A 51 14.34 -7.17 7.53
N CYS A 52 14.38 -6.88 6.23
CA CYS A 52 13.60 -7.61 5.22
C CYS A 52 13.99 -9.09 5.09
N CYS A 53 15.20 -9.47 5.55
CA CYS A 53 15.69 -10.85 5.52
C CYS A 53 15.15 -11.71 6.68
N LYS A 54 14.45 -11.14 7.66
CA LYS A 54 13.63 -11.94 8.58
C LYS A 54 12.37 -12.37 7.83
N LEU A 55 12.37 -13.56 7.25
CA LEU A 55 11.25 -14.02 6.41
C LEU A 55 10.07 -14.51 7.27
N ASN A 56 10.34 -15.25 8.35
CA ASN A 56 9.31 -15.62 9.31
C ASN A 56 9.22 -14.58 10.45
N LYS A 57 8.22 -13.69 10.38
CA LYS A 57 8.02 -12.58 11.32
C LYS A 57 6.86 -12.80 12.30
N GLY A 58 6.21 -13.96 12.26
CA GLY A 58 5.03 -14.27 13.05
C GLY A 58 3.71 -13.76 12.43
N PRO A 59 2.58 -13.95 13.15
CA PRO A 59 1.23 -13.87 12.58
C PRO A 59 0.75 -12.44 12.27
N SER A 60 1.45 -11.41 12.76
CA SER A 60 1.13 -10.01 12.45
C SER A 60 1.57 -9.58 11.05
N PHE A 61 2.22 -10.47 10.30
CA PHE A 61 2.71 -10.25 8.94
C PHE A 61 2.07 -11.26 7.99
N ALA A 62 1.93 -10.85 6.73
CA ALA A 62 1.38 -11.69 5.70
C ALA A 62 2.23 -12.96 5.51
N THR A 63 1.55 -14.10 5.35
CA THR A 63 2.15 -15.39 5.01
C THR A 63 2.52 -15.41 3.52
N PRO A 64 3.41 -16.31 3.07
CA PRO A 64 3.69 -16.45 1.64
C PRO A 64 2.44 -16.80 0.82
N GLU A 65 1.47 -17.54 1.38
CA GLU A 65 0.17 -17.81 0.75
C GLU A 65 -0.67 -16.55 0.49
N GLU A 66 -0.51 -15.54 1.33
CA GLU A 66 -1.24 -14.27 1.20
C GLU A 66 -0.55 -13.30 0.23
N ILE A 67 0.73 -13.54 -0.09
CA ILE A 67 1.55 -12.66 -0.94
C ILE A 67 1.65 -13.20 -2.37
N PHE A 68 1.73 -14.52 -2.54
CA PHE A 68 2.03 -15.15 -3.83
C PHE A 68 0.86 -16.00 -4.32
N ASP A 69 0.50 -15.80 -5.59
CA ASP A 69 -0.46 -16.67 -6.29
C ASP A 69 0.22 -17.92 -6.87
N ASP A 70 1.52 -17.84 -7.22
CA ASP A 70 2.28 -18.97 -7.78
C ASP A 70 2.82 -19.90 -6.67
N PRO A 71 2.43 -21.19 -6.66
CA PRO A 71 2.95 -22.17 -5.70
C PRO A 71 4.47 -22.31 -5.71
N SER A 72 5.12 -22.06 -6.85
CA SER A 72 6.58 -22.14 -7.01
C SER A 72 7.27 -21.03 -6.22
N ASP A 73 6.69 -19.82 -6.21
CA ASP A 73 7.19 -18.70 -5.42
C ASP A 73 7.00 -18.94 -3.93
N ILE A 74 5.86 -19.50 -3.53
CA ILE A 74 5.61 -19.93 -2.14
C ILE A 74 6.68 -20.94 -1.70
N GLN A 75 6.97 -21.93 -2.53
CA GLN A 75 7.95 -22.97 -2.23
C GLN A 75 9.37 -22.40 -2.15
N LEU A 76 9.74 -21.50 -3.07
CA LEU A 76 11.02 -20.81 -3.06
C LEU A 76 11.17 -19.91 -1.82
N TYR A 77 10.14 -19.13 -1.48
CA TYR A 77 10.15 -18.30 -0.28
C TYR A 77 10.39 -19.14 0.99
N ARG A 78 9.70 -20.29 1.10
CA ARG A 78 9.85 -21.21 2.23
C ARG A 78 11.23 -21.86 2.30
N SER A 79 11.79 -22.29 1.17
CA SER A 79 13.09 -22.94 1.16
C SER A 79 14.22 -22.00 1.62
N MET A 80 14.00 -20.70 1.49
CA MET A 80 14.93 -19.68 1.97
C MET A 80 14.83 -19.41 3.48
N ILE A 81 13.84 -19.93 4.21
CA ILE A 81 13.67 -19.69 5.65
C ILE A 81 14.51 -20.67 6.46
N GLY A 82 15.50 -20.16 7.19
CA GLY A 82 16.30 -20.92 8.14
C GLY A 82 15.54 -21.28 9.42
N PRO A 83 16.10 -22.15 10.27
CA PRO A 83 15.45 -22.64 11.49
C PRO A 83 15.12 -21.54 12.50
N ASP A 84 15.82 -20.42 12.44
CA ASP A 84 15.61 -19.24 13.27
C ASP A 84 14.69 -18.19 12.62
N GLY A 85 14.07 -18.51 11.48
CA GLY A 85 13.17 -17.65 10.73
C GLY A 85 13.86 -16.57 9.86
N TRP A 86 15.19 -16.52 9.83
CA TRP A 86 15.94 -15.63 8.94
C TRP A 86 16.20 -16.30 7.59
N CYS A 87 16.41 -15.50 6.55
CA CYS A 87 16.82 -16.00 5.25
C CYS A 87 18.16 -16.75 5.37
N ILE A 88 18.28 -17.95 4.78
CA ILE A 88 19.52 -18.75 4.80
C ILE A 88 20.70 -18.05 4.11
N HIS A 89 20.42 -17.08 3.21
CA HIS A 89 21.43 -16.28 2.53
C HIS A 89 21.76 -14.97 3.25
N TYR A 90 21.16 -14.71 4.42
CA TYR A 90 21.48 -13.52 5.21
C TYR A 90 22.69 -13.79 6.10
N GLU A 91 23.79 -13.11 5.80
CA GLU A 91 24.99 -13.10 6.64
C GLU A 91 24.77 -12.15 7.80
N LYS A 92 24.64 -12.69 9.02
CA LYS A 92 24.30 -11.89 10.21
C LYS A 92 25.40 -10.94 10.65
N ASP A 93 26.66 -11.34 10.48
CA ASP A 93 27.82 -10.56 10.91
C ASP A 93 28.00 -9.31 10.04
N THR A 94 27.93 -9.48 8.72
CA THR A 94 28.09 -8.40 7.74
C THR A 94 26.78 -7.69 7.44
N ARG A 95 25.64 -8.31 7.78
CA ARG A 95 24.28 -7.91 7.46
C ARG A 95 24.04 -7.78 5.95
N LYS A 96 24.68 -8.65 5.17
CA LYS A 96 24.58 -8.70 3.70
C LYS A 96 23.84 -9.96 3.25
N CYS A 97 23.38 -9.93 2.01
CA CYS A 97 22.82 -11.10 1.35
C CYS A 97 23.91 -11.72 0.46
N SER A 98 24.24 -13.00 0.69
CA SER A 98 25.30 -13.69 -0.07
C SER A 98 24.96 -13.85 -1.56
N ILE A 99 23.67 -13.79 -1.91
CA ILE A 99 23.16 -13.84 -3.29
C ILE A 99 22.58 -12.50 -3.76
N TYR A 100 23.11 -11.36 -3.28
CA TYR A 100 22.48 -10.04 -3.50
C TYR A 100 22.10 -9.75 -4.96
N SER A 101 22.98 -10.12 -5.91
CA SER A 101 22.78 -9.96 -7.35
C SER A 101 21.75 -10.92 -7.93
N GLU A 102 21.63 -12.13 -7.37
CA GLU A 102 20.77 -13.22 -7.83
C GLU A 102 19.46 -13.33 -7.02
N ARG A 103 19.18 -12.34 -6.16
CA ARG A 103 17.97 -12.32 -5.34
C ARG A 103 16.72 -12.56 -6.19
N PRO A 104 15.82 -13.44 -5.73
CA PRO A 104 14.49 -13.58 -6.32
C PRO A 104 13.78 -12.23 -6.41
N TYR A 105 12.88 -12.08 -7.39
CA TYR A 105 12.21 -10.81 -7.64
C TYR A 105 11.47 -10.29 -6.41
N PHE A 106 10.83 -11.17 -5.62
CA PHE A 106 10.10 -10.79 -4.41
C PHE A 106 11.00 -10.29 -3.27
N CYS A 107 12.31 -10.53 -3.33
CA CYS A 107 13.27 -9.94 -2.41
C CYS A 107 13.71 -8.53 -2.84
N ARG A 108 13.26 -8.04 -4.00
CA ARG A 108 13.58 -6.71 -4.53
C ARG A 108 12.43 -5.75 -4.23
N VAL A 109 12.78 -4.65 -3.59
CA VAL A 109 11.83 -3.58 -3.31
C VAL A 109 11.87 -2.63 -4.49
N GLU A 110 11.15 -3.00 -5.55
CA GLU A 110 11.11 -2.28 -6.83
C GLU A 110 9.65 -1.96 -7.20
N PRO A 111 9.39 -0.88 -7.98
CA PRO A 111 8.04 -0.41 -8.25
C PRO A 111 7.12 -1.42 -8.96
N ASP A 112 7.67 -2.19 -9.88
CA ASP A 112 7.02 -3.26 -10.63
C ASP A 112 6.74 -4.48 -9.74
N VAL A 113 7.68 -4.90 -8.89
CA VAL A 113 7.44 -5.97 -7.91
C VAL A 113 6.29 -5.59 -6.97
N PHE A 114 6.26 -4.35 -6.47
CA PHE A 114 5.19 -3.86 -5.60
C PHE A 114 3.84 -3.75 -6.32
N GLN A 115 3.85 -3.44 -7.62
CA GLN A 115 2.66 -3.43 -8.43
C GLN A 115 2.10 -4.85 -8.61
N THR A 116 2.96 -5.82 -8.91
CA THR A 116 2.58 -7.22 -9.11
C THR A 116 2.07 -7.87 -7.82
N LEU A 117 2.84 -7.79 -6.73
CA LEU A 117 2.52 -8.52 -5.48
C LEU A 117 1.45 -7.84 -4.62
N TYR A 118 1.34 -6.51 -4.68
CA TYR A 118 0.48 -5.75 -3.74
C TYR A 118 -0.50 -4.80 -4.43
N GLY A 119 -0.55 -4.78 -5.77
CA GLY A 119 -1.39 -3.85 -6.52
C GLY A 119 -1.04 -2.38 -6.29
N VAL A 120 0.17 -2.07 -5.80
CA VAL A 120 0.58 -0.70 -5.48
C VAL A 120 0.99 0.02 -6.77
N PRO A 121 0.29 1.12 -7.18
CA PRO A 121 0.70 1.86 -8.37
C PRO A 121 2.08 2.48 -8.20
N LYS A 122 2.89 2.54 -9.26
CA LYS A 122 4.25 3.13 -9.25
C LYS A 122 4.32 4.51 -8.59
N LYS A 123 3.32 5.37 -8.82
CA LYS A 123 3.21 6.70 -8.18
C LYS A 123 3.06 6.70 -6.65
N LYS A 124 2.71 5.56 -6.05
CA LYS A 124 2.60 5.36 -4.59
C LYS A 124 3.72 4.48 -4.03
N PHE A 125 4.64 4.00 -4.89
CA PHE A 125 5.69 3.05 -4.52
C PHE A 125 6.52 3.59 -3.35
N ASN A 126 7.12 4.78 -3.52
CA ASN A 126 8.00 5.38 -2.53
C ASN A 126 7.35 5.46 -1.13
N LYS A 127 6.15 6.05 -1.05
CA LYS A 127 5.37 6.10 0.20
C LYS A 127 5.14 4.73 0.82
N LYS A 128 4.74 3.73 0.02
CA LYS A 128 4.39 2.38 0.50
C LYS A 128 5.62 1.56 0.89
N ALA A 129 6.66 1.58 0.08
CA ALA A 129 7.95 0.94 0.37
C ALA A 129 8.59 1.54 1.63
N CYS A 130 8.60 2.87 1.77
CA CYS A 130 9.09 3.51 3.00
C CYS A 130 8.29 3.13 4.25
N SER A 131 6.96 3.03 4.14
CA SER A 131 6.13 2.58 5.26
C SER A 131 6.44 1.13 5.64
N SER A 132 6.41 0.23 4.65
CA SER A 132 6.66 -1.20 4.86
C SER A 132 8.05 -1.47 5.45
N CYS A 133 9.09 -0.76 4.98
CA CYS A 133 10.42 -0.85 5.56
C CYS A 133 10.46 -0.35 7.01
N ARG A 134 9.82 0.78 7.35
CA ARG A 134 9.74 1.24 8.74
C ARG A 134 9.06 0.23 9.64
N ASP A 135 7.92 -0.30 9.22
CA ASP A 135 7.14 -1.25 10.01
C ASP A 135 7.93 -2.55 10.24
N THR A 136 8.60 -3.03 9.19
CA THR A 136 9.48 -4.20 9.28
C THR A 136 10.67 -3.95 10.20
N ILE A 137 11.38 -2.83 10.04
CA ILE A 137 12.53 -2.48 10.89
C ILE A 137 12.11 -2.39 12.36
N LYS A 138 10.97 -1.75 12.65
CA LYS A 138 10.43 -1.65 14.01
C LYS A 138 10.12 -3.01 14.62
N ALA A 139 9.53 -3.91 13.84
CA ALA A 139 9.20 -5.25 14.33
C ALA A 139 10.45 -6.11 14.61
N ILE A 140 11.53 -5.91 13.86
CA ILE A 140 12.75 -6.71 14.00
C ILE A 140 13.72 -6.12 15.03
N TYR A 141 13.92 -4.80 15.01
CA TYR A 141 14.95 -4.12 15.82
C TYR A 141 14.39 -3.17 16.87
N GLY A 142 13.09 -2.83 16.81
CA GLY A 142 12.45 -1.88 17.72
C GLY A 142 12.35 -0.46 17.17
N SER A 143 11.50 0.35 17.81
CA SER A 143 11.23 1.75 17.42
C SER A 143 12.38 2.71 17.68
N ASP A 144 13.29 2.37 18.60
CA ASP A 144 14.45 3.20 18.97
C ASP A 144 15.76 2.64 18.37
N SER A 145 15.65 1.87 17.29
CA SER A 145 16.78 1.18 16.68
C SER A 145 17.61 2.09 15.77
N LYS A 146 18.94 1.85 15.77
CA LYS A 146 19.88 2.56 14.89
C LYS A 146 19.56 2.32 13.41
N GLU A 147 19.01 1.15 13.09
CA GLU A 147 18.58 0.75 11.76
C GLU A 147 17.41 1.62 11.26
N LEU A 148 16.43 1.90 12.13
CA LEU A 148 15.31 2.77 11.81
C LEU A 148 15.77 4.21 11.62
N ASP A 149 16.61 4.70 12.53
CA ASP A 149 17.19 6.03 12.44
C ASP A 149 17.99 6.21 11.15
N ASN A 150 18.82 5.22 10.79
CA ASN A 150 19.60 5.26 9.56
C ASN A 150 18.71 5.27 8.32
N PHE A 151 17.68 4.42 8.29
CA PHE A 151 16.71 4.39 7.20
C PHE A 151 15.96 5.72 7.05
N ASN A 152 15.50 6.31 8.15
CA ASN A 152 14.79 7.59 8.10
C ASN A 152 15.68 8.74 7.59
N ARG A 153 16.96 8.75 7.98
CA ARG A 153 17.92 9.74 7.47
C ARG A 153 18.20 9.56 5.98
N SER A 154 18.25 8.34 5.46
CA SER A 154 18.57 8.10 4.05
C SER A 154 17.41 8.47 3.11
N ILE A 155 16.15 8.37 3.56
CA ILE A 155 14.98 8.65 2.70
C ILE A 155 14.45 10.08 2.82
N THR A 156 15.01 10.88 3.74
CA THR A 156 14.68 12.29 3.93
C THR A 156 15.69 13.11 3.13
N GLY A 157 15.31 13.54 1.92
CA GLY A 157 16.12 14.41 1.06
C GLY A 157 15.67 15.86 1.09
#